data_AF-A0A0P7AZA2-F1
#
_entry.id   AF-A0A0P7AZA2-F1
#
_cell.length_a   1.000
_cell.length_b   1.000
_cell.length_c   1.000
_cell.angle_alpha   90.00
_cell.angle_beta   90.00
_cell.angle_gamma   90.00
#
_symmetry.space_group_name_H-M   'P 1'
#
loop_
_entity.id
_entity.type
_entity.pdbx_description
1 polymer ?
#
loop_
_entity_poly.entity_id
_entity_poly.type
_entity_poly.pdbx_seq_one_letter_code
_entity_poly.pdbx_strand_id
1 'polypeptide(L)'
;MASPQPNQVSPPAPMEGVTSTTPQQTSSEPQNEATASLPTTEEPGASISGNAPQPPLSKNALKRMRKDKEWADGLEDRRRQRKEKRQDRRARKRDQRAALVAQGLDPFALTPKKPASINVPISLIFDCDFEQYMLDKELVSLGSQITRSYSENKNAMYRTHLWICGWKGKLAGRFRDVLDDMQMKWKGAEFIEGGLLECAEKARTKMQTKGGTVIAPLQKSLDEKVPWVRNERDPFPMAEPEPAPREEYKDVVYLSSDSPYTLERLEPNTSYVIGGLVDKNREKGLCYKRAREMGIRTARLPIGQYMEMQSRSVLATNHVVEIMLKWLQYENWGDAFLDVIPKRKGGQLRKQDGASEGAEEEEYELEEEEGGTEEVADVEGAREEKKAPEAVAEGKDSTTKS
;
A
#
# COMPACT_ATOMS: atom_id res chain seq x y z
N MET A 1 -60.54 48.28 -33.77
CA MET A 1 -61.34 47.04 -33.80
C MET A 1 -60.52 46.00 -33.04
N ALA A 2 -60.68 45.94 -31.72
CA ALA A 2 -61.67 45.15 -30.98
C ALA A 2 -61.03 43.83 -30.50
N SER A 3 -60.48 43.88 -29.28
CA SER A 3 -60.47 42.75 -28.36
C SER A 3 -61.92 42.29 -28.10
N PRO A 4 -62.10 41.07 -27.57
CA PRO A 4 -62.44 41.01 -26.15
C PRO A 4 -61.74 39.87 -25.38
N GLN A 5 -61.35 40.18 -24.14
CA GLN A 5 -61.20 39.22 -23.03
C GLN A 5 -62.60 38.79 -22.52
N PRO A 6 -62.73 38.29 -21.27
CA PRO A 6 -62.36 36.99 -20.72
C PRO A 6 -63.63 36.23 -20.28
N ASN A 7 -63.51 34.99 -19.79
CA ASN A 7 -64.55 34.43 -18.92
C ASN A 7 -63.96 34.17 -17.54
N GLN A 8 -64.42 34.99 -16.58
CA GLN A 8 -64.29 34.81 -15.13
C GLN A 8 -65.58 34.21 -14.56
N VAL A 9 -65.53 33.88 -13.26
CA VAL A 9 -66.61 33.87 -12.26
C VAL A 9 -67.32 32.51 -12.11
N SER A 10 -67.47 31.86 -10.94
CA SER A 10 -66.96 31.95 -9.55
C SER A 10 -67.75 30.89 -8.69
N PRO A 11 -67.42 30.68 -7.39
CA PRO A 11 -67.90 29.58 -6.52
C PRO A 11 -69.22 29.99 -5.77
N PRO A 12 -69.78 29.36 -4.68
CA PRO A 12 -69.16 28.91 -3.39
C PRO A 12 -69.77 27.69 -2.63
N ALA A 13 -69.08 27.26 -1.54
CA ALA A 13 -69.56 26.81 -0.19
C ALA A 13 -70.57 25.63 -0.02
N PRO A 14 -70.81 25.04 1.19
CA PRO A 14 -70.42 25.40 2.59
C PRO A 14 -69.70 24.23 3.35
N MET A 15 -68.92 24.37 4.43
CA MET A 15 -69.08 24.95 5.79
C MET A 15 -70.24 24.37 6.63
N GLU A 16 -69.90 23.59 7.65
CA GLU A 16 -70.47 23.48 9.02
C GLU A 16 -69.90 22.19 9.66
N GLY A 17 -69.41 22.11 10.90
CA GLY A 17 -69.31 23.06 12.00
C GLY A 17 -69.28 22.29 13.35
N VAL A 18 -68.27 22.59 14.19
CA VAL A 18 -68.31 22.78 15.67
C VAL A 18 -68.82 21.60 16.55
N THR A 19 -68.08 21.07 17.54
CA THR A 19 -67.85 21.61 18.91
C THR A 19 -66.73 20.84 19.64
N SER A 20 -65.73 21.53 20.23
CA SER A 20 -65.44 21.66 21.68
C SER A 20 -66.00 20.54 22.59
N THR A 21 -65.27 19.98 23.56
CA THR A 21 -64.88 20.65 24.83
C THR A 21 -63.90 19.77 25.65
N THR A 22 -62.92 20.41 26.30
CA THR A 22 -62.07 19.95 27.42
C THR A 22 -62.92 19.61 28.69
N PRO A 23 -62.42 18.84 29.69
CA PRO A 23 -61.60 19.38 30.81
C PRO A 23 -60.42 18.44 31.21
N GLN A 24 -59.19 18.91 31.48
CA GLN A 24 -58.63 19.60 32.67
C GLN A 24 -58.14 18.66 33.81
N GLN A 25 -56.83 18.75 34.08
CA GLN A 25 -56.03 18.55 35.33
C GLN A 25 -56.10 17.20 36.07
N THR A 26 -54.99 16.62 36.55
CA THR A 26 -54.02 17.12 37.56
C THR A 26 -52.63 16.44 37.38
N SER A 27 -51.51 17.18 37.29
CA SER A 27 -50.47 17.45 38.33
C SER A 27 -50.10 16.24 39.22
N SER A 28 -48.84 15.82 39.35
CA SER A 28 -47.78 16.60 39.99
C SER A 28 -46.35 16.04 39.78
N GLU A 29 -45.44 16.93 39.42
CA GLU A 29 -43.97 16.91 39.64
C GLU A 29 -43.66 17.17 41.15
N PRO A 30 -42.41 17.10 41.69
CA PRO A 30 -41.28 17.92 41.19
C PRO A 30 -39.84 17.38 41.39
N GLN A 31 -38.92 18.06 40.67
CA GLN A 31 -37.49 18.15 40.95
C GLN A 31 -37.21 19.05 42.17
N ASN A 32 -36.04 18.91 42.82
CA ASN A 32 -35.37 20.07 43.42
C ASN A 32 -33.86 19.87 43.61
N GLU A 33 -33.11 20.94 43.31
CA GLU A 33 -31.68 21.13 43.53
C GLU A 33 -31.36 21.72 44.93
N ALA A 34 -30.06 21.64 45.27
CA ALA A 34 -29.24 22.63 46.02
C ALA A 34 -29.11 22.60 47.57
N THR A 35 -27.84 22.39 47.96
CA THR A 35 -27.02 23.11 48.98
C THR A 35 -27.16 22.84 50.50
N ALA A 36 -26.09 22.20 51.02
CA ALA A 36 -25.23 22.53 52.18
C ALA A 36 -25.83 22.86 53.57
N SER A 37 -25.45 22.07 54.59
CA SER A 37 -24.88 22.50 55.90
C SER A 37 -24.47 21.29 56.78
N LEU A 38 -23.30 21.37 57.41
CA LEU A 38 -22.67 20.43 58.39
C LEU A 38 -23.37 20.45 59.77
N PRO A 39 -23.17 19.42 60.64
CA PRO A 39 -22.04 19.36 61.60
C PRO A 39 -21.36 17.96 61.67
N THR A 40 -20.04 17.84 61.55
CA THR A 40 -18.98 17.82 62.58
C THR A 40 -18.93 16.57 63.48
N THR A 41 -17.83 15.83 63.30
CA THR A 41 -17.05 14.96 64.23
C THR A 41 -17.66 13.69 64.82
N GLU A 42 -17.14 12.53 64.37
CA GLU A 42 -16.25 11.68 65.18
C GLU A 42 -15.41 10.77 64.26
N GLU A 43 -14.08 10.87 64.38
CA GLU A 43 -13.07 9.87 63.95
C GLU A 43 -12.45 9.32 65.26
N PRO A 44 -11.82 8.12 65.31
CA PRO A 44 -11.03 7.51 64.23
C PRO A 44 -11.19 5.98 64.07
N GLY A 45 -10.87 5.44 62.88
CA GLY A 45 -10.82 3.99 62.70
C GLY A 45 -10.36 3.48 61.34
N ALA A 46 -9.04 3.37 61.18
CA ALA A 46 -8.32 2.44 60.29
C ALA A 46 -8.55 2.54 58.76
N SER A 47 -7.55 3.13 58.10
CA SER A 47 -7.24 2.97 56.68
C SER A 47 -6.98 1.50 56.32
N ILE A 48 -7.79 0.96 55.41
CA ILE A 48 -7.42 -0.21 54.60
C ILE A 48 -7.40 0.21 53.13
N SER A 49 -6.20 0.15 52.57
CA SER A 49 -5.86 0.17 51.15
C SER A 49 -6.84 -0.67 50.32
N GLY A 50 -7.77 -0.01 49.65
CA GLY A 50 -8.54 -0.58 48.55
C GLY A 50 -7.67 -0.70 47.31
N ASN A 51 -6.85 -1.74 47.24
CA ASN A 51 -6.22 -2.18 46.00
C ASN A 51 -7.34 -2.75 45.12
N ALA A 52 -7.95 -1.91 44.27
CA ALA A 52 -8.96 -2.37 43.33
C ALA A 52 -8.33 -3.40 42.39
N PRO A 53 -8.80 -4.67 42.38
CA PRO A 53 -8.23 -5.69 41.51
C PRO A 53 -8.56 -5.33 40.07
N GLN A 54 -7.52 -5.10 39.28
CA GLN A 54 -7.64 -5.07 37.81
C GLN A 54 -8.32 -6.38 37.37
N PRO A 55 -9.34 -6.32 36.50
CA PRO A 55 -10.06 -7.52 36.10
C PRO A 55 -9.08 -8.53 35.47
N PRO A 56 -9.12 -9.81 35.89
CA PRO A 56 -8.15 -10.80 35.43
C PRO A 56 -8.25 -10.97 33.91
N LEU A 57 -7.09 -10.95 33.26
CA LEU A 57 -6.95 -11.12 31.81
C LEU A 57 -7.75 -12.33 31.34
N SER A 58 -8.52 -12.17 30.26
CA SER A 58 -9.33 -13.25 29.72
C SER A 58 -8.45 -14.45 29.33
N LYS A 59 -9.00 -15.67 29.37
CA LYS A 59 -8.30 -16.90 28.95
C LYS A 59 -7.65 -16.76 27.56
N ASN A 60 -8.27 -15.99 26.66
CA ASN A 60 -7.73 -15.69 25.33
C ASN A 60 -6.55 -14.72 25.36
N ALA A 61 -6.57 -13.72 26.23
CA ALA A 61 -5.46 -12.79 26.41
C ALA A 61 -4.24 -13.52 27.01
N LEU A 62 -4.44 -14.38 28.01
CA LEU A 62 -3.40 -15.24 28.59
C LEU A 62 -2.81 -16.20 27.56
N LYS A 63 -3.65 -16.85 26.74
CA LYS A 63 -3.18 -17.72 25.65
C LYS A 63 -2.35 -16.96 24.62
N ARG A 64 -2.74 -15.72 24.29
CA ARG A 64 -1.98 -14.85 23.38
C ARG A 64 -0.63 -14.47 23.96
N MET A 65 -0.56 -14.03 25.23
CA MET A 65 0.72 -13.72 25.89
C MET A 65 1.65 -14.93 25.97
N ARG A 66 1.11 -16.11 26.26
CA ARG A 66 1.92 -17.34 26.29
C ARG A 66 2.51 -17.64 24.92
N LYS A 67 1.70 -17.52 23.86
CA LYS A 67 2.15 -17.70 22.48
C LYS A 67 3.19 -16.65 22.08
N ASP A 68 3.01 -15.40 22.50
CA ASP A 68 3.97 -14.32 22.24
C ASP A 68 5.30 -14.56 22.97
N LYS A 69 5.26 -15.08 24.20
CA LYS A 69 6.45 -15.49 24.96
C LYS A 69 7.15 -16.69 24.33
N GLU A 70 6.43 -17.76 24.01
CA GLU A 70 6.95 -18.92 23.28
C GLU A 70 7.59 -18.50 21.94
N TRP A 71 6.97 -17.54 21.24
CA TRP A 71 7.54 -16.95 20.04
C TRP A 71 8.84 -16.20 20.33
N ALA A 72 8.88 -15.33 21.34
CA ALA A 72 10.08 -14.59 21.73
C ALA A 72 11.24 -15.53 22.12
N ASP A 73 10.95 -16.55 22.93
CA ASP A 73 11.93 -17.53 23.40
C ASP A 73 12.51 -18.36 22.23
N GLY A 74 11.70 -18.65 21.20
CA GLY A 74 12.14 -19.36 20.00
C GLY A 74 12.92 -18.52 18.97
N LEU A 75 13.24 -17.26 19.26
CA LEU A 75 13.89 -16.37 18.28
C LEU A 75 15.27 -16.88 17.84
N GLU A 76 16.10 -17.34 18.77
CA GLU A 76 17.45 -17.83 18.48
C GLU A 76 17.43 -19.12 17.65
N ASP A 77 16.52 -20.03 17.98
CA ASP A 77 16.33 -21.28 17.24
C ASP A 77 15.86 -21.01 15.80
N ARG A 78 14.89 -20.11 15.61
CA ARG A 78 14.46 -19.70 14.26
C ARG A 78 15.62 -19.05 13.50
N ARG A 79 16.46 -18.24 14.16
CA ARG A 79 17.64 -17.63 13.54
C ARG A 79 18.66 -18.69 13.09
N ARG A 80 18.92 -19.70 13.93
CA ARG A 80 19.81 -20.84 13.61
C ARG A 80 19.28 -21.65 12.44
N GLN A 81 18.01 -22.06 12.48
CA GLN A 81 17.38 -22.84 11.41
C GLN A 81 17.40 -22.09 10.06
N ARG A 82 17.16 -20.76 10.07
CA ARG A 82 17.29 -19.94 8.85
C ARG A 82 18.73 -19.91 8.33
N LYS A 83 19.72 -19.85 9.21
CA LYS A 83 21.15 -19.87 8.84
C LYS A 83 21.56 -21.21 8.23
N GLU A 84 21.15 -22.33 8.83
CA GLU A 84 21.40 -23.68 8.33
C GLU A 84 20.72 -23.91 6.97
N LYS A 85 19.42 -23.63 6.84
CA LYS A 85 18.71 -23.70 5.55
C LYS A 85 19.38 -22.85 4.47
N ARG A 86 19.94 -21.68 4.82
CA ARG A 86 20.68 -20.84 3.89
C ARG A 86 22.02 -21.46 3.48
N GLN A 87 22.73 -22.11 4.39
CA GLN A 87 23.99 -22.82 4.10
C GLN A 87 23.73 -24.04 3.21
N ASP A 88 22.73 -24.85 3.52
CA ASP A 88 22.34 -26.02 2.71
C ASP A 88 21.93 -25.62 1.30
N ARG A 89 21.11 -24.56 1.17
CA ARG A 89 20.74 -24.02 -0.14
C ARG A 89 21.95 -23.53 -0.94
N ARG A 90 22.93 -22.92 -0.28
CA ARG A 90 24.19 -22.47 -0.92
C ARG A 90 25.06 -23.66 -1.31
N ALA A 91 25.15 -24.70 -0.49
CA ALA A 91 25.87 -25.94 -0.78
C ALA A 91 25.25 -26.66 -2.00
N ARG A 92 23.94 -26.88 -2.00
CA ARG A 92 23.21 -27.48 -3.14
C ARG A 92 23.44 -26.71 -4.45
N LYS A 93 23.40 -25.37 -4.41
CA LYS A 93 23.69 -24.54 -5.61
C LYS A 93 25.15 -24.68 -6.06
N ARG A 94 26.10 -24.78 -5.14
CA ARG A 94 27.51 -25.01 -5.45
C ARG A 94 27.72 -26.39 -6.08
N ASP A 95 27.09 -27.43 -5.55
CA ASP A 95 27.21 -28.80 -6.06
C ASP A 95 26.57 -28.95 -7.44
N GLN A 96 25.40 -28.34 -7.66
CA GLN A 96 24.78 -28.26 -8.99
C GLN A 96 25.68 -27.55 -10.00
N ARG A 97 26.31 -26.42 -9.61
CA ARG A 97 27.27 -25.72 -10.47
C ARG A 97 28.50 -26.59 -10.76
N ALA A 98 29.06 -27.27 -9.76
CA ALA A 98 30.19 -28.17 -9.93
C ALA A 98 29.86 -29.34 -10.86
N ALA A 99 28.65 -29.90 -10.77
CA ALA A 99 28.18 -30.95 -11.67
C ALA A 99 28.07 -30.47 -13.13
N LEU A 100 27.56 -29.27 -13.37
CA LEU A 100 27.50 -28.66 -14.70
C LEU A 100 28.90 -28.44 -15.29
N VAL A 101 29.84 -27.91 -14.48
CA VAL A 101 31.25 -27.77 -14.88
C VAL A 101 31.88 -29.12 -15.20
N ALA A 102 31.61 -30.15 -14.39
CA ALA A 102 32.13 -31.50 -14.62
C ALA A 102 31.59 -32.14 -15.92
N GLN A 103 30.39 -31.76 -16.35
CA GLN A 103 29.81 -32.14 -17.64
C GLN A 103 30.34 -31.31 -18.83
N GLY A 104 31.27 -30.39 -18.59
CA GLY A 104 31.83 -29.51 -19.62
C GLY A 104 30.90 -28.37 -20.06
N LEU A 105 29.78 -28.17 -19.36
CA LEU A 105 28.85 -27.08 -19.63
C LEU A 105 29.28 -25.83 -18.85
N ASP A 106 29.33 -24.68 -19.51
CA ASP A 106 29.54 -23.40 -18.82
C ASP A 106 28.30 -23.05 -17.98
N PRO A 107 28.39 -23.03 -16.63
CA PRO A 107 27.25 -22.70 -15.78
C PRO A 107 26.70 -21.29 -16.03
N PHE A 108 27.51 -20.37 -16.55
CA PHE A 108 27.09 -19.01 -16.86
C PHE A 108 26.35 -18.91 -18.20
N ALA A 109 26.61 -19.83 -19.14
CA ALA A 109 25.87 -19.92 -20.40
C ALA A 109 24.42 -20.38 -20.20
N LEU A 110 24.15 -21.16 -19.15
CA LEU A 110 22.82 -21.70 -18.83
C LEU A 110 21.93 -20.74 -18.04
N THR A 111 22.50 -19.71 -17.42
CA THR A 111 21.70 -18.67 -16.76
C THR A 111 21.30 -17.60 -17.76
N PRO A 112 19.99 -17.44 -18.09
CA PRO A 112 19.56 -16.37 -18.97
C PRO A 112 19.94 -15.03 -18.34
N LYS A 113 20.75 -14.23 -19.06
CA LYS A 113 21.09 -12.88 -18.62
C LYS A 113 19.82 -12.04 -18.70
N LYS A 114 19.31 -11.62 -17.55
CA LYS A 114 18.21 -10.65 -17.51
C LYS A 114 18.68 -9.36 -18.20
N PRO A 115 17.86 -8.74 -19.06
CA PRO A 115 18.19 -7.44 -19.63
C PRO A 115 18.39 -6.42 -18.50
N ALA A 116 19.25 -5.44 -18.73
CA ALA A 116 19.48 -4.39 -17.76
C ALA A 116 18.18 -3.60 -17.55
N SER A 117 17.81 -3.38 -16.28
CA SER A 117 16.65 -2.57 -15.95
C SER A 117 16.84 -1.10 -16.34
N ILE A 118 15.80 -0.50 -16.90
CA ILE A 118 15.77 0.90 -17.34
C ILE A 118 14.96 1.70 -16.32
N ASN A 119 15.50 2.81 -15.82
CA ASN A 119 14.72 3.72 -14.99
C ASN A 119 13.81 4.58 -15.88
N VAL A 120 12.55 4.76 -15.49
CA VAL A 120 11.55 5.56 -16.22
C VAL A 120 11.09 6.76 -15.38
N PRO A 121 10.63 7.87 -16.01
CA PRO A 121 10.22 9.08 -15.31
C PRO A 121 8.82 8.92 -14.72
N ILE A 122 8.65 7.99 -13.78
CA ILE A 122 7.43 7.79 -13.01
C ILE A 122 7.83 7.67 -11.55
N SER A 123 7.05 8.30 -10.67
CA SER A 123 7.15 8.09 -9.23
C SER A 123 5.95 7.32 -8.73
N LEU A 124 6.18 6.32 -7.88
CA LEU A 124 5.13 5.64 -7.12
C LEU A 124 5.28 6.04 -5.66
N ILE A 125 4.26 6.70 -5.10
CA ILE A 125 4.29 7.25 -3.76
C ILE A 125 3.35 6.45 -2.85
N PHE A 126 3.86 5.92 -1.75
CA PHE A 126 3.05 5.39 -0.66
C PHE A 126 2.66 6.53 0.29
N ASP A 127 1.37 6.84 0.39
CA ASP A 127 0.83 7.74 1.41
C ASP A 127 0.62 6.98 2.71
N CYS A 128 1.58 7.03 3.66
CA CYS A 128 1.52 6.29 4.91
C CYS A 128 0.93 7.06 6.09
N ASP A 129 0.27 8.21 5.85
CA ASP A 129 -0.34 9.05 6.89
C ASP A 129 -1.73 8.53 7.34
N PHE A 130 -1.83 7.20 7.51
CA PHE A 130 -3.06 6.49 7.86
C PHE A 130 -2.90 5.56 9.08
N GLU A 131 -1.86 5.76 9.89
CA GLU A 131 -1.55 4.88 11.03
C GLU A 131 -2.74 4.71 11.98
N GLN A 132 -3.52 5.77 12.24
CA GLN A 132 -4.71 5.69 13.11
C GLN A 132 -5.83 4.78 12.59
N TYR A 133 -5.83 4.43 11.30
CA TYR A 133 -6.82 3.57 10.67
C TYR A 133 -6.35 2.10 10.57
N MET A 134 -5.22 1.75 11.18
CA MET A 134 -4.67 0.39 11.12
C MET A 134 -4.41 -0.19 12.50
N LEU A 135 -4.69 -1.48 12.64
CA LEU A 135 -4.24 -2.27 13.78
C LEU A 135 -2.73 -2.54 13.65
N ASP A 136 -2.05 -2.85 14.77
CA ASP A 136 -0.60 -3.13 14.74
C ASP A 136 -0.22 -4.26 13.76
N LYS A 137 -1.06 -5.31 13.67
CA LYS A 137 -0.87 -6.40 12.68
C LYS A 137 -1.00 -5.93 11.23
N GLU A 138 -1.82 -4.91 10.98
CA GLU A 138 -2.03 -4.32 9.66
C GLU A 138 -0.84 -3.43 9.30
N LEU A 139 -0.25 -2.70 10.26
CA LEU A 139 1.02 -1.98 10.07
C LEU A 139 2.18 -2.93 9.76
N VAL A 140 2.24 -4.08 10.42
CA VAL A 140 3.20 -5.16 10.09
C VAL A 140 3.03 -5.63 8.65
N SER A 141 1.78 -5.80 8.21
CA SER A 141 1.48 -6.17 6.82
C SER A 141 1.87 -5.07 5.85
N LEU A 142 1.58 -3.80 6.15
CA LEU A 142 1.97 -2.65 5.33
C LEU A 142 3.49 -2.59 5.13
N GLY A 143 4.28 -2.72 6.20
CA GLY A 143 5.74 -2.72 6.08
C GLY A 143 6.27 -3.88 5.22
N SER A 144 5.61 -5.04 5.28
CA SER A 144 5.92 -6.18 4.39
C SER A 144 5.55 -5.89 2.93
N GLN A 145 4.41 -5.25 2.69
CA GLN A 145 3.98 -4.85 1.35
C GLN A 145 4.90 -3.79 0.73
N ILE A 146 5.39 -2.81 1.51
CA ILE A 146 6.40 -1.83 1.07
C ILE A 146 7.71 -2.55 0.70
N THR A 147 8.16 -3.49 1.53
CA THR A 147 9.38 -4.30 1.27
C THR A 147 9.26 -5.14 -0.01
N ARG A 148 8.10 -5.76 -0.22
CA ARG A 148 7.82 -6.50 -1.46
C ARG A 148 7.80 -5.56 -2.66
N SER A 149 7.14 -4.41 -2.56
CA SER A 149 7.07 -3.40 -3.62
C SER A 149 8.45 -2.90 -4.06
N TYR A 150 9.35 -2.68 -3.10
CA TYR A 150 10.75 -2.36 -3.40
C TYR A 150 11.46 -3.50 -4.14
N SER A 151 11.24 -4.74 -3.70
CA SER A 151 11.84 -5.92 -4.34
C SER A 151 11.34 -6.09 -5.79
N GLU A 152 10.05 -5.92 -6.05
CA GLU A 152 9.49 -5.95 -7.40
C GLU A 152 10.08 -4.82 -8.26
N ASN A 153 10.08 -3.58 -7.77
CA ASN A 153 10.63 -2.45 -8.52
C ASN A 153 12.13 -2.62 -8.82
N LYS A 154 12.92 -3.14 -7.86
CA LYS A 154 14.35 -3.41 -8.07
C LYS A 154 14.59 -4.42 -9.18
N ASN A 155 13.71 -5.41 -9.32
CA ASN A 155 13.82 -6.51 -10.27
C ASN A 155 13.07 -6.26 -11.59
N ALA A 156 12.29 -5.19 -11.68
CA ALA A 156 11.50 -4.85 -12.86
C ALA A 156 12.38 -4.49 -14.07
N MET A 157 11.85 -4.75 -15.27
CA MET A 157 12.46 -4.30 -16.53
C MET A 157 12.48 -2.76 -16.58
N TYR A 158 11.38 -2.13 -16.17
CA TYR A 158 11.24 -0.68 -16.06
C TYR A 158 11.05 -0.29 -14.60
N ARG A 159 12.05 0.40 -14.02
CA ARG A 159 12.05 0.83 -12.62
C ARG A 159 11.50 2.22 -12.48
N THR A 160 10.62 2.40 -11.51
CA THR A 160 10.10 3.70 -11.09
C THR A 160 10.89 4.25 -9.90
N HIS A 161 10.69 5.52 -9.57
CA HIS A 161 11.17 6.11 -8.33
C HIS A 161 10.16 5.82 -7.22
N LEU A 162 10.53 5.03 -6.22
CA LEU A 162 9.66 4.74 -5.08
C LEU A 162 9.80 5.82 -4.01
N TRP A 163 8.68 6.19 -3.43
CA TRP A 163 8.62 7.16 -2.35
C TRP A 163 7.68 6.69 -1.26
N ILE A 164 8.04 6.95 -0.01
CA ILE A 164 7.21 6.68 1.16
C ILE A 164 7.08 8.00 1.91
N CYS A 165 5.87 8.57 1.97
CA CYS A 165 5.61 9.79 2.74
C CYS A 165 4.84 9.50 4.03
N GLY A 166 4.83 10.45 4.95
CA GLY A 166 4.32 10.23 6.30
C GLY A 166 5.16 9.19 7.04
N TRP A 167 6.47 9.14 6.79
CA TRP A 167 7.39 8.19 7.41
C TRP A 167 7.63 8.52 8.88
N LYS A 168 6.71 8.09 9.74
CA LYS A 168 6.74 8.35 11.18
C LYS A 168 6.08 7.21 11.96
N GLY A 169 5.99 7.37 13.28
CA GLY A 169 5.21 6.50 14.15
C GLY A 169 5.68 5.04 14.19
N LYS A 170 4.73 4.13 14.38
CA LYS A 170 4.99 2.69 14.54
C LYS A 170 5.54 2.06 13.27
N LEU A 171 5.13 2.56 12.09
CA LEU A 171 5.64 2.04 10.82
C LEU A 171 7.15 2.30 10.69
N ALA A 172 7.58 3.54 10.93
CA ALA A 172 9.01 3.90 10.91
C ALA A 172 9.79 3.15 12.00
N GLY A 173 9.25 3.05 13.22
CA GLY A 173 9.85 2.27 14.30
C GLY A 173 10.10 0.82 13.91
N ARG A 174 9.12 0.16 13.28
CA ARG A 174 9.27 -1.22 12.80
C ARG A 174 10.44 -1.41 11.84
N PHE A 175 10.64 -0.47 10.91
CA PHE A 175 11.75 -0.59 9.96
C PHE A 175 13.12 -0.41 10.61
N ARG A 176 13.23 0.51 11.58
CA ARG A 176 14.45 0.66 12.38
C ARG A 176 14.74 -0.58 13.20
N ASP A 177 13.75 -1.05 13.96
CA ASP A 177 13.99 -2.06 15.00
C ASP A 177 13.95 -3.50 14.44
N VAL A 178 12.93 -3.83 13.65
CA VAL A 178 12.68 -5.21 13.19
C VAL A 178 13.41 -5.50 11.87
N LEU A 179 13.51 -4.48 11.01
CA LEU A 179 14.17 -4.61 9.70
C LEU A 179 15.60 -4.07 9.70
N ASP A 180 16.14 -3.70 10.87
CA ASP A 180 17.54 -3.31 11.09
C ASP A 180 18.01 -2.24 10.08
N ASP A 181 17.18 -1.20 9.92
CA ASP A 181 17.41 -0.09 9.01
C ASP A 181 17.72 -0.51 7.56
N MET A 182 17.20 -1.66 7.12
CA MET A 182 17.45 -2.19 5.77
C MET A 182 17.06 -1.18 4.68
N GLN A 183 16.06 -0.34 4.93
CA GLN A 183 15.62 0.70 4.00
C GLN A 183 16.72 1.72 3.67
N MET A 184 17.69 1.95 4.56
CA MET A 184 18.83 2.84 4.30
C MET A 184 19.75 2.32 3.18
N LYS A 185 19.65 1.02 2.86
CA LYS A 185 20.43 0.37 1.80
C LYS A 185 19.68 0.36 0.46
N TRP A 186 18.44 0.83 0.43
CA TRP A 186 17.60 0.76 -0.76
C TRP A 186 18.00 1.82 -1.79
N LYS A 187 18.08 1.42 -3.06
CA LYS A 187 18.42 2.34 -4.16
C LYS A 187 17.15 2.66 -4.94
N GLY A 188 16.93 3.96 -5.20
CA GLY A 188 15.74 4.39 -5.93
C GLY A 188 14.44 4.35 -5.11
N ALA A 189 14.56 4.25 -3.77
CA ALA A 189 13.47 4.43 -2.83
C ALA A 189 13.85 5.55 -1.85
N GLU A 190 12.92 6.46 -1.57
CA GLU A 190 13.11 7.58 -0.65
C GLU A 190 12.05 7.57 0.45
N PHE A 191 12.43 7.90 1.68
CA PHE A 191 11.56 7.92 2.85
C PHE A 191 11.47 9.34 3.39
N ILE A 192 10.27 9.91 3.42
CA ILE A 192 9.98 11.31 3.72
C ILE A 192 9.07 11.38 4.94
N GLU A 193 9.52 12.05 6.00
CA GLU A 193 8.71 12.24 7.23
C GLU A 193 7.49 13.15 6.97
N GLY A 194 7.64 14.11 6.05
CA GLY A 194 6.61 15.04 5.62
C GLY A 194 5.42 14.38 4.90
N GLY A 195 4.37 15.18 4.71
CA GLY A 195 3.12 14.73 4.08
C GLY A 195 3.21 14.49 2.57
N LEU A 196 2.09 14.12 1.97
CA LEU A 196 2.00 13.75 0.56
C LEU A 196 2.50 14.85 -0.39
N LEU A 197 2.10 16.10 -0.16
CA LEU A 197 2.42 17.21 -1.06
C LEU A 197 3.93 17.50 -1.11
N GLU A 198 4.60 17.52 0.05
CA GLU A 198 6.05 17.69 0.15
C GLU A 198 6.78 16.54 -0.56
N CYS A 199 6.28 15.31 -0.39
CA CYS A 199 6.84 14.14 -1.07
C CYS A 199 6.67 14.24 -2.59
N ALA A 200 5.49 14.67 -3.08
CA ALA A 200 5.23 14.85 -4.50
C ALA A 200 6.13 15.92 -5.13
N GLU A 201 6.42 17.01 -4.41
CA GLU A 201 7.36 18.05 -4.87
C GLU A 201 8.80 17.50 -4.99
N LYS A 202 9.26 16.73 -3.99
CA LYS A 202 10.56 16.06 -4.03
C LYS A 202 10.64 15.03 -5.16
N ALA A 203 9.56 14.28 -5.37
CA ALA A 203 9.41 13.34 -6.48
C ALA A 203 9.52 14.03 -7.84
N ARG A 204 8.80 15.14 -8.03
CA ARG A 204 8.87 15.99 -9.22
C ARG A 204 10.30 16.47 -9.49
N THR A 205 10.96 17.02 -8.47
CA THR A 205 12.34 17.51 -8.57
C THR A 205 13.32 16.40 -8.98
N LYS A 206 13.15 15.20 -8.40
CA LYS A 206 13.96 14.03 -8.78
C LYS A 206 13.69 13.59 -10.21
N MET A 207 12.43 13.61 -10.66
CA MET A 207 12.09 13.27 -12.04
C MET A 207 12.66 14.28 -13.05
N GLN A 208 12.69 15.57 -12.71
CA GLN A 208 13.30 16.59 -13.57
C GLN A 208 14.82 16.44 -13.72
N THR A 209 15.51 16.04 -12.65
CA THR A 209 16.98 15.94 -12.65
C THR A 209 17.51 14.57 -13.04
N LYS A 210 16.81 13.49 -12.64
CA LYS A 210 17.21 12.09 -12.79
C LYS A 210 16.00 11.18 -13.08
N GLY A 211 15.07 11.65 -13.92
CA GLY A 211 13.84 10.93 -14.25
C GLY A 211 14.04 9.59 -14.92
N GLY A 212 15.05 9.46 -15.78
CA GLY A 212 15.30 8.24 -16.55
C GLY A 212 14.80 8.38 -17.99
N THR A 213 14.52 7.26 -18.64
CA THR A 213 14.20 7.18 -20.07
C THR A 213 12.69 7.13 -20.28
N VAL A 214 12.17 7.95 -21.18
CA VAL A 214 10.79 7.85 -21.67
C VAL A 214 10.72 6.66 -22.64
N ILE A 215 10.09 5.57 -22.20
CA ILE A 215 9.92 4.36 -23.01
C ILE A 215 8.72 4.51 -23.97
N ALA A 216 8.63 3.66 -24.99
CA ALA A 216 7.57 3.76 -26.02
C ALA A 216 6.15 3.86 -25.45
N PRO A 217 5.72 3.05 -24.46
CA PRO A 217 4.42 3.22 -23.80
C PRO A 217 4.17 4.63 -23.22
N LEU A 218 5.21 5.26 -22.66
CA LEU A 218 5.12 6.59 -22.07
C LEU A 218 5.19 7.70 -23.12
N GLN A 219 5.94 7.48 -24.20
CA GLN A 219 6.00 8.40 -25.33
C GLN A 219 4.61 8.49 -25.99
N LYS A 220 3.93 7.36 -26.17
CA LYS A 220 2.56 7.31 -26.69
C LYS A 220 1.58 8.12 -25.83
N SER A 221 1.73 8.10 -24.50
CA SER A 221 0.92 8.94 -23.61
C SER A 221 1.17 10.44 -23.76
N LEU A 222 2.34 10.85 -24.25
CA LEU A 222 2.63 12.26 -24.60
C LEU A 222 2.04 12.65 -25.94
N ASP A 223 2.19 11.77 -26.93
CA ASP A 223 1.77 12.01 -28.31
C ASP A 223 0.24 11.98 -28.43
N GLU A 224 -0.40 11.05 -27.73
CA GLU A 224 -1.83 10.85 -27.70
C GLU A 224 -2.35 11.12 -26.29
N LYS A 225 -2.81 12.35 -26.04
CA LYS A 225 -3.43 12.66 -24.75
C LYS A 225 -4.80 11.99 -24.64
N VAL A 226 -4.96 11.20 -23.59
CA VAL A 226 -6.25 10.59 -23.25
C VAL A 226 -7.11 11.62 -22.50
N PRO A 227 -8.37 11.82 -22.91
CA PRO A 227 -9.31 12.64 -22.16
C PRO A 227 -9.52 12.10 -20.72
N TRP A 228 -9.44 12.98 -19.72
CA TRP A 228 -9.70 12.61 -18.33
C TRP A 228 -11.20 12.63 -18.01
N VAL A 229 -11.94 11.66 -18.55
CA VAL A 229 -13.41 11.64 -18.52
C VAL A 229 -13.93 10.97 -17.26
N ARG A 230 -14.91 11.62 -16.61
CA ARG A 230 -15.64 11.04 -15.49
C ARG A 230 -16.55 9.91 -16.01
N ASN A 231 -16.48 8.73 -15.42
CA ASN A 231 -17.39 7.64 -15.76
C ASN A 231 -18.84 7.99 -15.38
N GLU A 232 -19.79 7.48 -16.16
CA GLU A 232 -21.23 7.63 -15.87
C GLU A 232 -21.61 7.08 -14.50
N ARG A 233 -21.04 5.92 -14.14
CA ARG A 233 -21.24 5.30 -12.85
C ARG A 233 -20.15 5.71 -11.87
N ASP A 234 -20.51 6.56 -10.92
CA ASP A 234 -19.68 6.94 -9.78
C ASP A 234 -19.65 5.80 -8.74
N PRO A 235 -18.49 5.19 -8.45
CA PRO A 235 -18.37 4.14 -7.43
C PRO A 235 -18.64 4.63 -6.01
N PHE A 236 -18.39 5.92 -5.77
CA PHE A 236 -18.50 6.54 -4.45
C PHE A 236 -19.03 7.97 -4.59
N PRO A 237 -20.34 8.12 -4.85
CA PRO A 237 -20.95 9.43 -5.02
C PRO A 237 -20.84 10.23 -3.73
N MET A 238 -20.44 11.48 -3.87
CA MET A 238 -20.28 12.42 -2.77
C MET A 238 -21.25 13.57 -2.96
N ALA A 239 -21.87 14.03 -1.86
CA ALA A 239 -22.85 15.10 -1.89
C ALA A 239 -22.24 16.43 -2.37
N GLU A 240 -21.00 16.70 -1.97
CA GLU A 240 -20.29 17.91 -2.34
C GLU A 240 -19.70 17.80 -3.76
N PRO A 241 -19.75 18.88 -4.56
CA PRO A 241 -19.17 18.89 -5.89
C PRO A 241 -17.65 18.66 -5.82
N GLU A 242 -17.11 18.02 -6.85
CA GLU A 242 -15.67 17.80 -6.95
C GLU A 242 -14.94 19.15 -7.14
N PRO A 243 -13.97 19.50 -6.26
CA PRO A 243 -13.21 20.72 -6.45
C PRO A 243 -12.35 20.61 -7.72
N ALA A 244 -12.10 21.75 -8.37
CA ALA A 244 -11.22 21.78 -9.53
C ALA A 244 -9.81 21.30 -9.12
N PRO A 245 -9.16 20.42 -9.91
CA PRO A 245 -7.78 20.02 -9.66
C PRO A 245 -6.86 21.25 -9.63
N ARG A 246 -5.94 21.29 -8.68
CA ARG A 246 -4.97 22.38 -8.57
C ARG A 246 -3.87 22.21 -9.61
N GLU A 247 -3.61 23.25 -10.38
CA GLU A 247 -2.58 23.25 -11.44
C GLU A 247 -1.17 22.93 -10.89
N GLU A 248 -0.91 23.32 -9.65
CA GLU A 248 0.34 23.05 -8.94
C GLU A 248 0.61 21.55 -8.72
N TYR A 249 -0.42 20.69 -8.77
CA TYR A 249 -0.33 19.22 -8.59
C TYR A 249 -0.84 18.43 -9.79
N LYS A 250 -0.84 19.03 -11.00
CA LYS A 250 -1.34 18.36 -12.21
C LYS A 250 -0.61 17.06 -12.55
N ASP A 251 0.65 16.94 -12.16
CA ASP A 251 1.52 15.78 -12.32
C ASP A 251 1.35 14.75 -11.18
N VAL A 252 0.32 14.88 -10.35
CA VAL A 252 0.03 13.95 -9.26
C VAL A 252 -1.34 13.31 -9.50
N VAL A 253 -1.39 11.99 -9.44
CA VAL A 253 -2.63 11.20 -9.57
C VAL A 253 -2.76 10.27 -8.38
N TYR A 254 -3.82 10.42 -7.59
CA TYR A 254 -4.12 9.52 -6.49
C TYR A 254 -4.93 8.31 -6.95
N LEU A 255 -4.35 7.12 -6.81
CA LEU A 255 -5.00 5.87 -7.15
C LEU A 255 -5.96 5.44 -6.05
N SER A 256 -7.25 5.35 -6.39
CA SER A 256 -8.30 4.89 -5.47
C SER A 256 -9.36 4.13 -6.24
N SER A 257 -9.79 2.97 -5.70
CA SER A 257 -10.90 2.18 -6.25
C SER A 257 -12.24 2.93 -6.30
N ASP A 258 -12.38 3.96 -5.46
CA ASP A 258 -13.57 4.78 -5.32
C ASP A 258 -13.62 5.95 -6.31
N SER A 259 -12.54 6.16 -7.08
CA SER A 259 -12.49 7.24 -8.07
C SER A 259 -13.48 7.01 -9.22
N PRO A 260 -14.20 8.06 -9.67
CA PRO A 260 -15.06 7.99 -10.84
C PRO A 260 -14.28 8.07 -12.16
N TYR A 261 -12.96 8.27 -12.14
CA TYR A 261 -12.11 8.30 -13.35
C TYR A 261 -11.36 6.98 -13.49
N THR A 262 -11.26 6.45 -14.71
CA THR A 262 -10.49 5.23 -14.98
C THR A 262 -9.12 5.59 -15.53
N LEU A 263 -8.06 4.98 -14.99
CA LEU A 263 -6.71 5.16 -15.51
C LEU A 263 -6.52 4.35 -16.79
N GLU A 264 -6.36 5.02 -17.93
CA GLU A 264 -6.18 4.35 -19.21
C GLU A 264 -4.70 4.10 -19.55
N ARG A 265 -3.82 5.08 -19.29
CA ARG A 265 -2.38 4.98 -19.54
C ARG A 265 -1.58 5.62 -18.41
N LEU A 266 -0.33 5.18 -18.26
CA LEU A 266 0.63 5.90 -17.43
C LEU A 266 1.27 7.04 -18.23
N GLU A 267 1.44 8.18 -17.58
CA GLU A 267 2.01 9.42 -18.12
C GLU A 267 3.45 9.57 -17.59
N PRO A 268 4.42 9.98 -18.43
CA PRO A 268 5.76 10.31 -17.94
C PRO A 268 5.72 11.58 -17.09
N ASN A 269 6.74 11.75 -16.26
CA ASN A 269 6.90 12.82 -15.28
C ASN A 269 5.72 12.96 -14.32
N THR A 270 5.03 11.85 -14.02
CA THR A 270 3.84 11.82 -13.17
C THR A 270 4.08 10.97 -11.92
N SER A 271 3.56 11.46 -10.79
CA SER A 271 3.57 10.78 -9.50
C SER A 271 2.23 10.11 -9.26
N TYR A 272 2.23 8.78 -9.18
CA TYR A 272 1.06 7.98 -8.85
C TYR A 272 1.08 7.64 -7.36
N VAL A 273 0.06 8.09 -6.64
CA VAL A 273 -0.05 7.91 -5.19
C VAL A 273 -0.90 6.68 -4.89
N ILE A 274 -0.39 5.84 -4.00
CA ILE A 274 -1.01 4.61 -3.51
C ILE A 274 -1.24 4.82 -2.01
N GLY A 275 -2.49 4.64 -1.56
CA GLY A 275 -2.78 4.69 -0.13
C GLY A 275 -2.00 3.60 0.60
N GLY A 276 -1.06 3.99 1.47
CA GLY A 276 -0.32 3.11 2.36
C GLY A 276 -1.21 2.63 3.51
N LEU A 277 -2.27 1.89 3.16
CA LEU A 277 -3.35 1.50 4.05
C LEU A 277 -3.66 0.00 3.89
N VAL A 278 -3.73 -0.71 5.02
CA VAL A 278 -4.15 -2.11 5.07
C VAL A 278 -5.33 -2.23 6.02
N ASP A 279 -6.53 -2.04 5.49
CA ASP A 279 -7.76 -1.96 6.30
C ASP A 279 -8.82 -2.98 5.87
N LYS A 280 -8.51 -3.77 4.83
CA LYS A 280 -9.46 -4.66 4.15
C LYS A 280 -10.68 -3.90 3.60
N ASN A 281 -10.50 -2.67 3.13
CA ASN A 281 -11.56 -1.79 2.61
C ASN A 281 -12.69 -1.50 3.63
N ARG A 282 -12.31 -1.34 4.90
CA ARG A 282 -13.20 -0.91 5.98
C ARG A 282 -13.45 0.59 5.88
N GLU A 283 -12.42 1.37 5.55
CA GLU A 283 -12.43 2.83 5.44
C GLU A 283 -12.76 3.28 4.00
N LYS A 284 -14.00 3.01 3.56
CA LYS A 284 -14.45 3.32 2.18
C LYS A 284 -14.30 4.81 1.85
N GLY A 285 -13.74 5.11 0.69
CA GLY A 285 -13.56 6.47 0.19
C GLY A 285 -12.49 7.29 0.91
N LEU A 286 -11.75 6.74 1.88
CA LEU A 286 -10.78 7.51 2.67
C LEU A 286 -9.70 8.18 1.79
N CYS A 287 -9.05 7.40 0.93
CA CYS A 287 -8.05 7.90 -0.01
C CYS A 287 -8.64 8.88 -1.03
N TYR A 288 -9.84 8.58 -1.55
CA TYR A 288 -10.52 9.42 -2.53
C TYR A 288 -10.90 10.79 -1.96
N LYS A 289 -11.46 10.84 -0.75
CA LYS A 289 -11.80 12.09 -0.04
C LYS A 289 -10.57 12.93 0.22
N ARG A 290 -9.51 12.32 0.77
CA ARG A 290 -8.23 12.99 1.03
C ARG A 290 -7.64 13.62 -0.24
N ALA A 291 -7.65 12.89 -1.36
CA ALA A 291 -7.16 13.41 -2.64
C ALA A 291 -8.00 14.59 -3.15
N ARG A 292 -9.33 14.52 -3.02
CA ARG A 292 -10.23 15.61 -3.38
C ARG A 292 -10.02 16.86 -2.53
N GLU A 293 -9.88 16.71 -1.21
CA GLU A 293 -9.59 17.83 -0.29
C GLU A 293 -8.28 18.54 -0.66
N MET A 294 -7.29 17.79 -1.14
CA MET A 294 -6.01 18.32 -1.63
C MET A 294 -6.10 18.88 -3.06
N GLY A 295 -7.20 18.68 -3.77
CA GLY A 295 -7.37 19.08 -5.17
C GLY A 295 -6.45 18.32 -6.13
N ILE A 296 -6.18 17.04 -5.86
CA ILE A 296 -5.34 16.16 -6.68
C ILE A 296 -6.22 15.32 -7.62
N ARG A 297 -5.77 15.08 -8.86
CA ARG A 297 -6.47 14.16 -9.79
C ARG A 297 -6.61 12.79 -9.17
N THR A 298 -7.73 12.12 -9.35
CA THR A 298 -7.91 10.73 -8.90
C THR A 298 -8.13 9.81 -10.09
N ALA A 299 -7.76 8.54 -9.95
CA ALA A 299 -8.16 7.49 -10.88
C ALA A 299 -8.24 6.14 -10.19
N ARG A 300 -9.06 5.24 -10.72
CA ARG A 300 -9.04 3.81 -10.38
C ARG A 300 -8.33 3.02 -11.48
N LEU A 301 -7.76 1.88 -11.12
CA LEU A 301 -7.28 0.92 -12.11
C LEU A 301 -8.46 0.32 -12.90
N PRO A 302 -8.30 0.01 -14.21
CA PRO A 302 -9.38 -0.48 -15.06
C PRO A 302 -9.75 -1.96 -14.82
N ILE A 303 -9.56 -2.49 -13.61
CA ILE A 303 -9.68 -3.92 -13.31
C ILE A 303 -11.02 -4.54 -13.73
N GLY A 304 -12.14 -3.85 -13.52
CA GLY A 304 -13.47 -4.36 -13.86
C GLY A 304 -13.74 -4.44 -15.37
N GLN A 305 -12.91 -3.81 -16.20
CA GLN A 305 -13.01 -3.94 -17.66
C GLN A 305 -12.38 -5.25 -18.14
N TYR A 306 -11.32 -5.71 -17.47
CA TYR A 306 -10.52 -6.85 -17.91
C TYR A 306 -10.78 -8.14 -17.13
N MET A 307 -11.26 -8.06 -15.88
CA MET A 307 -11.40 -9.22 -15.00
C MET A 307 -12.81 -9.41 -14.45
N GLU A 308 -13.31 -10.64 -14.52
CA GLU A 308 -14.51 -11.05 -13.77
C GLU A 308 -14.16 -11.47 -12.36
N MET A 309 -14.12 -10.53 -11.45
CA MET A 309 -13.76 -10.81 -10.06
C MET A 309 -14.93 -11.46 -9.31
N GLN A 310 -14.70 -12.65 -8.74
CA GLN A 310 -15.62 -13.25 -7.75
C GLN A 310 -15.63 -12.49 -6.41
N SER A 311 -14.67 -11.58 -6.20
CA SER A 311 -14.43 -10.85 -4.95
C SER A 311 -14.28 -9.33 -5.18
N ARG A 312 -14.01 -8.58 -4.11
CA ARG A 312 -13.86 -7.11 -4.11
C ARG A 312 -12.78 -6.61 -5.08
N SER A 313 -13.04 -5.49 -5.76
CA SER A 313 -12.10 -4.80 -6.66
C SER A 313 -10.94 -4.07 -5.98
N VAL A 314 -10.83 -4.15 -4.65
CA VAL A 314 -9.80 -3.45 -3.87
C VAL A 314 -8.58 -4.34 -3.68
N LEU A 315 -7.46 -3.89 -4.24
CA LEU A 315 -6.19 -4.59 -4.27
C LEU A 315 -5.30 -4.22 -3.07
N ALA A 316 -4.34 -5.09 -2.76
CA ALA A 316 -3.27 -4.78 -1.80
C ALA A 316 -2.29 -3.78 -2.42
N THR A 317 -1.62 -2.99 -1.58
CA THR A 317 -0.73 -1.91 -2.04
C THR A 317 0.42 -2.43 -2.91
N ASN A 318 0.99 -3.59 -2.57
CA ASN A 318 2.04 -4.23 -3.36
C ASN A 318 1.54 -4.70 -4.72
N HIS A 319 0.30 -5.19 -4.85
CA HIS A 319 -0.24 -5.59 -6.14
C HIS A 319 -0.45 -4.38 -7.05
N VAL A 320 -0.85 -3.22 -6.51
CA VAL A 320 -0.95 -1.98 -7.30
C VAL A 320 0.40 -1.61 -7.89
N VAL A 321 1.47 -1.64 -7.09
CA VAL A 321 2.84 -1.40 -7.60
C VAL A 321 3.21 -2.42 -8.67
N GLU A 322 3.02 -3.71 -8.40
CA GLU A 322 3.38 -4.78 -9.32
C GLU A 322 2.63 -4.64 -10.66
N ILE A 323 1.32 -4.37 -10.63
CA ILE A 323 0.52 -4.14 -11.84
C ILE A 323 1.03 -2.94 -12.63
N MET A 324 1.38 -1.84 -11.96
CA MET A 324 1.94 -0.66 -12.65
C MET A 324 3.28 -0.96 -13.33
N LEU A 325 4.14 -1.75 -12.68
CA LEU A 325 5.41 -2.18 -13.26
C LEU A 325 5.20 -3.12 -14.46
N LYS A 326 4.23 -4.04 -14.36
CA LYS A 326 3.86 -4.93 -15.47
C LYS A 326 3.22 -4.19 -16.62
N TRP A 327 2.40 -3.18 -16.35
CA TRP A 327 1.84 -2.33 -17.41
C TRP A 327 2.93 -1.59 -18.19
N LEU A 328 3.99 -1.09 -17.53
CA LEU A 328 5.13 -0.50 -18.23
C LEU A 328 5.83 -1.49 -19.17
N GLN A 329 5.78 -2.78 -18.85
CA GLN A 329 6.36 -3.85 -19.66
C GLN A 329 5.47 -4.26 -20.83
N TYR A 330 4.17 -4.41 -20.60
CA TYR A 330 3.22 -4.99 -21.56
C TYR A 330 2.44 -3.96 -22.37
N GLU A 331 2.32 -2.72 -21.87
CA GLU A 331 1.36 -1.71 -22.35
C GLU A 331 -0.09 -2.22 -22.39
N ASN A 332 -0.40 -3.25 -21.60
CA ASN A 332 -1.69 -3.91 -21.56
C ASN A 332 -2.11 -4.17 -20.11
N TRP A 333 -3.27 -3.63 -19.72
CA TRP A 333 -3.80 -3.80 -18.37
C TRP A 333 -4.24 -5.23 -18.10
N GLY A 334 -4.87 -5.91 -19.06
CA GLY A 334 -5.31 -7.30 -18.93
C GLY A 334 -4.15 -8.23 -18.62
N ASP A 335 -3.07 -8.15 -19.39
CA ASP A 335 -1.85 -8.95 -19.17
C ASP A 335 -1.20 -8.62 -17.83
N ALA A 336 -1.11 -7.33 -17.48
CA ALA A 336 -0.58 -6.89 -16.20
C ALA A 336 -1.41 -7.42 -15.01
N PHE A 337 -2.73 -7.47 -15.14
CA PHE A 337 -3.60 -8.01 -14.12
C PHE A 337 -3.47 -9.53 -13.98
N LEU A 338 -3.41 -10.27 -15.09
CA LEU A 338 -3.27 -11.73 -15.09
C LEU A 338 -1.97 -12.20 -14.45
N ASP A 339 -0.89 -11.47 -14.69
CA ASP A 339 0.45 -11.81 -14.17
C ASP A 339 0.54 -11.59 -12.65
N VAL A 340 -0.24 -10.64 -12.11
CA VAL A 340 -0.16 -10.26 -10.69
C VAL A 340 -1.25 -10.89 -9.83
N ILE A 341 -2.47 -11.04 -10.36
CA ILE A 341 -3.63 -11.51 -9.60
C ILE A 341 -3.76 -13.02 -9.78
N PRO A 342 -3.49 -13.85 -8.74
CA PRO A 342 -3.49 -15.30 -8.88
C PRO A 342 -4.85 -15.84 -9.35
N LYS A 343 -4.84 -16.85 -10.23
CA LYS A 343 -6.06 -17.46 -10.82
C LYS A 343 -7.13 -17.85 -9.77
N ARG A 344 -6.73 -18.28 -8.58
CA ARG A 344 -7.64 -18.62 -7.46
C ARG A 344 -8.48 -17.45 -6.92
N LYS A 345 -8.14 -16.20 -7.24
CA LYS A 345 -8.97 -15.02 -6.94
C LYS A 345 -10.00 -14.71 -8.03
N GLY A 346 -10.14 -15.60 -9.02
CA GLY A 346 -11.18 -15.57 -10.03
C GLY A 346 -10.82 -14.77 -11.29
N GLY A 347 -9.54 -14.53 -11.57
CA GLY A 347 -9.14 -13.77 -12.75
C GLY A 347 -9.34 -14.53 -14.06
N GLN A 348 -10.57 -14.57 -14.58
CA GLN A 348 -10.82 -14.88 -15.98
C GLN A 348 -10.92 -13.57 -16.76
N LEU A 349 -10.22 -13.50 -17.90
CA LEU A 349 -10.36 -12.39 -18.84
C LEU A 349 -11.81 -12.34 -19.32
N ARG A 350 -12.39 -11.14 -19.37
CA ARG A 350 -13.60 -10.94 -20.15
C ARG A 350 -13.28 -11.16 -21.63
N LYS A 351 -14.04 -12.03 -22.31
CA LYS A 351 -13.96 -12.18 -23.77
C LYS A 351 -14.31 -10.85 -24.40
N GLN A 352 -13.34 -10.18 -25.04
CA GLN A 352 -13.62 -9.14 -26.02
C GLN A 352 -13.94 -9.83 -27.35
N ASP A 353 -15.04 -9.43 -27.99
CA ASP A 353 -15.37 -9.87 -29.34
C ASP A 353 -14.31 -9.32 -30.32
N GLY A 354 -13.32 -10.14 -30.66
CA GLY A 354 -12.30 -9.78 -31.66
C GLY A 354 -10.97 -10.52 -31.57
N ALA A 355 -10.93 -11.69 -32.20
CA ALA A 355 -9.77 -12.38 -32.80
C ALA A 355 -8.79 -13.21 -31.94
N SER A 356 -8.78 -14.50 -32.33
CA SER A 356 -7.72 -15.52 -32.36
C SER A 356 -7.41 -16.32 -31.09
N GLU A 357 -7.83 -17.58 -31.17
CA GLU A 357 -7.44 -18.75 -30.37
C GLU A 357 -5.95 -19.11 -30.53
N GLY A 358 -5.42 -19.80 -29.51
CA GLY A 358 -4.25 -20.66 -29.62
C GLY A 358 -3.14 -20.36 -28.60
N ALA A 359 -3.24 -20.94 -27.40
CA ALA A 359 -2.06 -21.24 -26.59
C ALA A 359 -2.37 -22.42 -25.65
N GLU A 360 -1.58 -23.47 -25.84
CA GLU A 360 -1.65 -24.77 -25.19
C GLU A 360 -1.37 -24.68 -23.68
N GLU A 361 -2.01 -25.58 -22.94
CA GLU A 361 -1.97 -25.70 -21.49
C GLU A 361 -0.67 -26.40 -21.05
N GLU A 362 0.17 -25.70 -20.27
CA GLU A 362 1.14 -26.36 -19.38
C GLU A 362 0.71 -26.17 -17.92
N GLU A 363 0.31 -27.28 -17.32
CA GLU A 363 -0.08 -27.43 -15.93
C GLU A 363 1.18 -27.45 -15.04
N TYR A 364 1.33 -26.44 -14.18
CA TYR A 364 2.29 -26.47 -13.09
C TYR A 364 1.52 -26.44 -11.77
N GLU A 365 1.40 -27.59 -11.12
CA GLU A 365 0.94 -27.71 -9.74
C GLU A 365 1.93 -27.01 -8.80
N LEU A 366 1.46 -26.00 -8.08
CA LEU A 366 2.13 -25.46 -6.91
C LEU A 366 1.18 -25.59 -5.72
N GLU A 367 1.49 -26.54 -4.85
CA GLU A 367 0.90 -26.68 -3.51
C GLU A 367 1.21 -25.42 -2.69
N GLU A 368 0.18 -24.67 -2.30
CA GLU A 368 0.30 -23.59 -1.31
C GLU A 368 0.09 -24.17 0.09
N GLU A 369 1.17 -24.25 0.88
CA GLU A 369 1.05 -24.30 2.34
C GLU A 369 0.69 -22.91 2.88
N GLU A 370 -0.47 -22.80 3.53
CA GLU A 370 -0.80 -21.67 4.40
C GLU A 370 0.16 -21.63 5.60
N GLY A 371 1.00 -20.59 5.70
CA GLY A 371 1.66 -20.32 6.98
C GLY A 371 2.81 -19.33 6.94
N GLY A 372 2.66 -18.22 7.66
CA GLY A 372 3.78 -17.53 8.29
C GLY A 372 4.42 -16.41 7.47
N THR A 373 4.18 -15.19 7.93
CA THR A 373 4.83 -13.94 7.52
C THR A 373 6.35 -13.97 7.75
N GLU A 374 7.18 -14.55 6.88
CA GLU A 374 8.64 -14.32 6.92
C GLU A 374 9.32 -14.46 5.55
N GLU A 375 9.23 -13.42 4.72
CA GLU A 375 10.28 -13.15 3.73
C GLU A 375 10.61 -11.65 3.74
N VAL A 376 11.63 -11.28 4.51
CA VAL A 376 12.35 -10.03 4.33
C VAL A 376 13.45 -10.31 3.32
N ALA A 377 13.34 -9.68 2.15
CA ALA A 377 14.27 -9.80 1.05
C ALA A 377 15.65 -9.25 1.45
N ASP A 378 16.62 -10.16 1.61
CA ASP A 378 18.00 -9.81 1.96
C ASP A 378 18.74 -9.31 0.70
N VAL A 379 19.05 -8.01 0.66
CA VAL A 379 19.81 -7.37 -0.42
C VAL A 379 21.30 -7.54 -0.14
N GLU A 380 21.95 -8.45 -0.86
CA GLU A 380 23.42 -8.65 -0.77
C GLU A 380 24.19 -7.41 -1.25
N GLY A 381 25.01 -6.86 -0.35
CA GLY A 381 26.18 -6.05 -0.68
C GLY A 381 27.42 -6.94 -0.53
N ALA A 382 28.11 -7.19 -1.64
CA ALA A 382 29.36 -7.94 -1.67
C ALA A 382 30.46 -7.15 -0.93
N ARG A 383 30.99 -7.72 0.16
CA ARG A 383 32.28 -7.32 0.73
C ARG A 383 33.31 -8.33 0.24
N GLU A 384 34.05 -7.97 -0.80
CA GLU A 384 35.30 -8.65 -1.13
C GLU A 384 36.34 -8.29 -0.07
N GLU A 385 36.73 -9.27 0.74
CA GLU A 385 37.96 -9.19 1.51
C GLU A 385 39.14 -9.34 0.54
N LYS A 386 39.78 -8.22 0.22
CA LYS A 386 41.12 -8.24 -0.40
C LYS A 386 42.10 -8.81 0.62
N LYS A 387 42.50 -10.06 0.40
CA LYS A 387 43.65 -10.68 1.08
C LYS A 387 44.91 -9.89 0.68
N ALA A 388 45.62 -9.34 1.67
CA ALA A 388 46.90 -8.66 1.45
C ALA A 388 47.94 -9.67 0.88
N PRO A 389 48.82 -9.26 -0.05
CA PRO A 389 49.85 -10.14 -0.56
C PRO A 389 50.96 -10.32 0.48
N GLU A 390 51.35 -11.58 0.64
CA GLU A 390 52.55 -12.04 1.34
C GLU A 390 53.80 -11.39 0.72
N ALA A 391 54.59 -10.68 1.53
CA ALA A 391 55.86 -10.12 1.11
C ALA A 391 56.93 -11.22 1.10
N VAL A 392 57.42 -11.56 -0.10
CA VAL A 392 58.59 -12.40 -0.30
C VAL A 392 59.83 -11.51 -0.46
N ALA A 393 60.76 -11.68 0.48
CA ALA A 393 62.22 -11.53 0.45
C ALA A 393 62.87 -10.31 -0.23
N GLU A 394 63.75 -9.64 0.51
CA GLU A 394 65.05 -9.24 -0.03
C GLU A 394 66.11 -9.21 1.09
N GLY A 395 67.10 -10.09 0.97
CA GLY A 395 68.29 -10.08 1.79
C GLY A 395 69.16 -8.87 1.45
N LYS A 396 69.70 -8.22 2.49
CA LYS A 396 70.79 -7.27 2.33
C LYS A 396 72.03 -7.82 3.02
N ASP A 397 72.94 -8.22 2.15
CA ASP A 397 74.37 -8.35 2.35
C ASP A 397 74.94 -7.02 2.90
N SER A 398 75.73 -7.09 3.98
CA SER A 398 76.52 -5.96 4.46
C SER A 398 77.92 -6.43 4.86
N THR A 399 78.82 -6.27 3.90
CA THR A 399 80.28 -6.36 4.07
C THR A 399 80.85 -4.95 4.29
N THR A 400 81.78 -4.83 5.26
CA THR A 400 82.70 -3.71 5.58
C THR A 400 82.09 -2.43 6.19
N LYS A 401 82.67 -1.76 7.19
CA LYS A 401 84.08 -1.55 7.55
C LYS A 401 84.18 -0.99 8.98
N SER A 402 85.39 -1.13 9.56
CA SER A 402 85.94 -0.61 10.82
C SER A 402 85.82 -1.49 12.05
#